data_AF-A0A8S4RHJ8-F1
#
_entry.id   AF-A0A8S4RHJ8-F1
#
_cell.length_a   1.000
_cell.length_b   1.000
_cell.length_c   1.000
_cell.angle_alpha   90.00
_cell.angle_beta   90.00
_cell.angle_gamma   90.00
#
_symmetry.space_group_name_H-M   'P 1'
#
loop_
_entity.id
_entity.type
_entity.pdbx_description
1 polymer ?
#
loop_
_entity_poly.entity_id
_entity_poly.type
_entity_poly.pdbx_seq_one_letter_code
_entity_poly.pdbx_strand_id
1 'polypeptide(L)'
;MRHQYTWSNVLPVVLLGMRSALKEDIHASAAELVYGEPLCLPGEFIAPAPSPIPNEDPSRFIAQLRQHMARLRPVPISRHGQRSSFVFKDLSDYSHVWLRDDTVRPSLRPPYNGPYKLLNRNDKKITILIGTERLCQPFFGLYNEVANIITSVLRDIELYKDDVFDILKAWQPLVIGTILKYMESDAAFLLSMEDITSKYKDSYLLQLATRPLTNHIDCHVALELTGMTKRFGHPELVMDESVATWYEKGTVRKEDLEHTGELARSAFVLEFSRNYYKMRRRWPNLLFLEGADPKVKECHGGGYWGESPTDPWTPEMFKLVQMGPTLAFDYQVYTADLLSDKSVIAGRDHWIYEYDTQAHRTLHGFFPRGPPRESSNVILQYISREEVNVKEIVDIISTGTIPRNWRVCVGVAKEREMKKRKARFFGKMTLEMRLYQVATENNIKNIFKFIPHQTMTKSEDGLMKRLIKMANSPDNEEGCHVFISIDFSSWCTSFRWEGVTPLMEELDRLVGLKGVFSFTQMFPLISVLLFQDRFNPPGKERMGTP
;
A
#
# COMPACT_ATOMS: atom_id res chain seq x y z
N MET A 1 -49.94 14.28 13.05
CA MET A 1 -48.53 13.86 13.20
C MET A 1 -47.83 14.07 11.87
N ARG A 2 -46.84 14.97 11.79
CA ARG A 2 -46.07 15.24 10.56
C ARG A 2 -44.87 14.30 10.51
N HIS A 3 -44.86 13.34 9.58
CA HIS A 3 -43.66 12.53 9.30
C HIS A 3 -42.56 13.42 8.71
N GLN A 4 -41.47 13.63 9.46
CA GLN A 4 -40.23 14.18 8.92
C GLN A 4 -39.55 13.10 8.07
N TYR A 5 -39.70 13.19 6.76
CA TYR A 5 -38.89 12.42 5.81
C TYR A 5 -37.50 13.09 5.69
N THR A 6 -36.45 12.42 6.16
CA THR A 6 -35.06 12.82 5.91
C THR A 6 -34.65 12.41 4.49
N TRP A 7 -34.54 13.39 3.59
CA TRP A 7 -34.13 13.22 2.19
C TRP A 7 -32.80 12.45 2.01
N SER A 8 -31.94 12.45 3.03
CA SER A 8 -30.68 11.70 3.07
C SER A 8 -30.88 10.18 2.91
N ASN A 9 -32.02 9.63 3.34
CA ASN A 9 -32.29 8.19 3.25
C ASN A 9 -32.67 7.74 1.84
N VAL A 10 -33.13 8.67 0.98
CA VAL A 10 -33.58 8.39 -0.39
C VAL A 10 -32.50 8.75 -1.42
N LEU A 11 -31.53 9.58 -1.04
CA LEU A 11 -30.45 10.06 -1.90
C LEU A 11 -29.65 8.94 -2.60
N PRO A 12 -29.26 7.83 -1.93
CA PRO A 12 -28.53 6.75 -2.60
C PRO A 12 -29.33 6.09 -3.73
N VAL A 13 -30.65 5.93 -3.53
CA VAL A 13 -31.57 5.33 -4.50
C VAL A 13 -31.79 6.27 -5.69
N VAL A 14 -31.92 7.57 -5.44
CA VAL A 14 -32.04 8.59 -6.49
C VAL A 14 -30.75 8.67 -7.32
N LEU A 15 -29.59 8.63 -6.67
CA LEU A 15 -28.28 8.62 -7.35
C LEU A 15 -28.06 7.32 -8.16
N LEU A 16 -28.56 6.18 -7.69
CA LEU A 16 -28.54 4.92 -8.42
C LEU A 16 -29.47 4.97 -9.64
N GLY A 17 -30.68 5.50 -9.47
CA GLY A 17 -31.64 5.72 -10.55
C GLY A 17 -31.07 6.64 -11.64
N MET A 18 -30.43 7.75 -11.28
CA MET A 18 -29.79 8.66 -12.24
C MET A 18 -28.65 8.01 -13.04
N ARG A 19 -27.95 7.02 -12.47
CA ARG A 19 -26.84 6.31 -13.15
C ARG A 19 -27.31 5.17 -14.04
N SER A 20 -28.44 4.56 -13.68
CA SER A 20 -29.01 3.40 -14.38
C SER A 20 -30.11 3.79 -15.37
N ALA A 21 -30.57 5.05 -15.33
CA ALA A 21 -31.55 5.56 -16.28
C ALA A 21 -31.00 5.53 -17.70
N LEU A 22 -31.75 4.86 -18.58
CA LEU A 22 -31.50 4.87 -20.01
C LEU A 22 -31.75 6.29 -20.53
N LYS A 23 -30.76 6.87 -21.18
CA LYS A 23 -30.94 8.10 -21.95
C LYS A 23 -31.37 7.74 -23.36
N GLU A 24 -32.59 8.12 -23.72
CA GLU A 24 -33.21 7.72 -24.99
C GLU A 24 -32.47 8.26 -26.22
N ASP A 25 -31.81 9.41 -26.13
CA ASP A 25 -31.06 10.06 -27.20
C ASP A 25 -29.79 9.31 -27.60
N ILE A 26 -29.18 8.61 -26.65
CA ILE A 26 -27.93 7.84 -26.85
C ILE A 26 -28.13 6.33 -26.68
N HIS A 27 -29.36 5.89 -26.41
CA HIS A 27 -29.75 4.50 -26.10
C HIS A 27 -28.81 3.79 -25.12
N ALA A 28 -28.28 4.53 -24.14
CA ALA A 28 -27.35 4.02 -23.14
C ALA A 28 -27.52 4.75 -21.80
N SER A 29 -27.26 4.05 -20.70
CA SER A 29 -27.18 4.63 -19.36
C SER A 29 -25.80 5.23 -19.08
N ALA A 30 -25.73 6.13 -18.09
CA ALA A 30 -24.46 6.72 -17.68
C ALA A 30 -23.48 5.64 -17.14
N ALA A 31 -24.00 4.57 -16.56
CA ALA A 31 -23.19 3.44 -16.11
C ALA A 31 -22.65 2.61 -17.27
N GLU A 32 -23.46 2.31 -18.29
CA GLU A 32 -23.01 1.59 -19.50
C GLU A 32 -21.88 2.31 -20.22
N LEU A 33 -21.94 3.64 -20.30
CA LEU A 33 -20.89 4.43 -20.93
C LEU A 33 -19.56 4.41 -20.17
N VAL A 34 -19.60 4.24 -18.85
CA VAL A 34 -18.41 4.29 -17.99
C VAL A 34 -17.82 2.90 -17.77
N TYR A 35 -18.68 1.90 -17.57
CA TYR A 35 -18.28 0.54 -17.19
C TYR A 35 -18.39 -0.46 -18.35
N GLY A 36 -19.04 -0.09 -19.45
CA GLY A 36 -19.24 -0.97 -20.62
C GLY A 36 -20.40 -1.96 -20.47
N GLU A 37 -21.12 -1.93 -19.34
CA GLU A 37 -22.25 -2.80 -19.03
C GLU A 37 -23.29 -2.08 -18.14
N PRO A 38 -24.58 -2.48 -18.19
CA PRO A 38 -25.61 -1.91 -17.32
C PRO A 38 -25.42 -2.33 -15.86
N LEU A 39 -25.75 -1.41 -14.94
CA LEU A 39 -25.77 -1.72 -13.51
C LEU A 39 -26.94 -2.65 -13.20
N CYS A 40 -26.63 -3.84 -12.66
CA CYS A 40 -27.65 -4.74 -12.11
C CYS A 40 -28.28 -4.12 -10.86
N LEU A 41 -29.60 -3.96 -10.85
CA LEU A 41 -30.31 -3.37 -9.71
C LEU A 41 -30.65 -4.45 -8.66
N PRO A 42 -30.66 -4.14 -7.35
CA PRO A 42 -30.94 -5.10 -6.29
C PRO A 42 -32.27 -5.89 -6.44
N GLY A 43 -33.26 -5.32 -7.13
CA GLY A 43 -34.53 -5.98 -7.42
C GLY A 43 -34.44 -7.16 -8.41
N GLU A 44 -33.40 -7.20 -9.25
CA GLU A 44 -33.16 -8.28 -10.22
C GLU A 44 -32.60 -9.54 -9.56
N PHE A 45 -32.04 -9.43 -8.35
CA PHE A 45 -31.57 -10.58 -7.56
C PHE A 45 -32.70 -11.30 -6.81
N ILE A 46 -33.88 -10.67 -6.69
CA ILE A 46 -35.02 -11.18 -5.91
C ILE A 46 -36.07 -11.83 -6.82
N ALA A 47 -36.02 -11.56 -8.13
CA ALA A 47 -36.91 -12.20 -9.09
C ALA A 47 -36.49 -13.67 -9.34
N PRO A 48 -37.41 -14.64 -9.29
CA PRO A 48 -37.11 -16.00 -9.71
C PRO A 48 -36.74 -15.99 -11.19
N ALA A 49 -35.56 -16.56 -11.51
CA ALA A 49 -35.08 -16.66 -12.87
C ALA A 49 -36.11 -17.40 -13.76
N PRO A 50 -36.42 -16.91 -14.98
CA PRO A 50 -37.10 -17.75 -15.96
C PRO A 50 -36.25 -19.00 -16.23
N SER A 51 -36.94 -20.14 -16.32
CA SER A 51 -36.47 -21.53 -16.46
C SER A 51 -35.16 -21.75 -17.25
N PRO A 52 -34.40 -22.82 -16.93
CA PRO A 52 -33.08 -23.09 -17.51
C PRO A 52 -33.11 -23.13 -19.03
N ILE A 53 -32.27 -22.30 -19.65
CA ILE A 53 -32.04 -22.27 -21.09
C ILE A 53 -31.45 -23.63 -21.51
N PRO A 54 -32.00 -24.31 -22.54
CA PRO A 54 -31.48 -25.60 -22.99
C PRO A 54 -30.03 -25.49 -23.45
N ASN A 55 -29.23 -26.53 -23.17
CA ASN A 55 -27.85 -26.73 -23.64
C ASN A 55 -27.62 -26.20 -25.08
N GLU A 56 -27.10 -24.99 -25.21
CA GLU A 56 -26.46 -24.54 -26.44
C GLU A 56 -24.97 -24.89 -26.34
N ASP A 57 -24.49 -25.62 -27.34
CA ASP A 57 -23.08 -25.98 -27.53
C ASP A 57 -22.19 -24.73 -27.37
N PRO A 58 -21.27 -24.70 -26.38
CA PRO A 58 -20.37 -23.57 -26.12
C PRO A 58 -19.58 -23.15 -27.36
N SER A 59 -19.34 -24.07 -28.28
CA SER A 59 -18.66 -23.83 -29.56
C SER A 59 -19.48 -22.90 -30.46
N ARG A 60 -20.81 -23.01 -30.40
CA ARG A 60 -21.75 -22.21 -31.19
C ARG A 60 -21.92 -20.82 -30.59
N PHE A 61 -21.98 -20.71 -29.27
CA PHE A 61 -21.95 -19.43 -28.56
C PHE A 61 -20.63 -18.68 -28.81
N ILE A 62 -19.47 -19.35 -28.73
CA ILE A 62 -18.17 -18.74 -29.04
C ILE A 62 -18.08 -18.32 -30.51
N ALA A 63 -18.66 -19.10 -31.44
CA ALA A 63 -18.72 -18.72 -32.85
C ALA A 63 -19.58 -17.48 -33.08
N GLN A 64 -20.75 -17.39 -32.44
CA GLN A 64 -21.63 -16.22 -32.49
C GLN A 64 -21.01 -15.00 -31.80
N LEU A 65 -20.36 -15.19 -30.66
CA LEU A 65 -19.62 -14.13 -29.94
C LEU A 65 -18.44 -13.61 -30.77
N ARG A 66 -17.68 -14.51 -31.43
CA ARG A 66 -16.63 -14.11 -32.38
C ARG A 66 -17.21 -13.35 -33.58
N GLN A 67 -18.38 -13.75 -34.09
CA GLN A 67 -19.05 -13.06 -35.18
C GLN A 67 -19.60 -11.69 -34.73
N HIS A 68 -20.08 -11.56 -33.49
CA HIS A 68 -20.51 -10.29 -32.90
C HIS A 68 -19.33 -9.38 -32.61
N MET A 69 -18.26 -9.87 -32.00
CA MET A 69 -17.02 -9.13 -31.78
C MET A 69 -16.32 -8.75 -33.10
N ALA A 70 -16.45 -9.57 -34.16
CA ALA A 70 -15.97 -9.21 -35.49
C ALA A 70 -16.78 -8.08 -36.14
N ARG A 71 -18.09 -7.99 -35.84
CA ARG A 71 -18.96 -6.86 -36.22
C ARG A 71 -18.75 -5.62 -35.35
N LEU A 72 -18.30 -5.80 -34.11
CA LEU A 72 -17.90 -4.74 -33.18
C LEU A 72 -16.43 -4.31 -33.34
N ARG A 73 -15.70 -4.85 -34.33
CA ARG A 73 -14.35 -4.36 -34.63
C ARG A 73 -14.46 -2.85 -34.88
N PRO A 74 -13.68 -2.02 -34.18
CA PRO A 74 -13.46 -0.66 -34.61
C PRO A 74 -13.01 -0.73 -36.07
N VAL A 75 -13.71 -0.02 -36.94
CA VAL A 75 -13.23 0.22 -38.30
C VAL A 75 -11.79 0.72 -38.16
N PRO A 76 -10.80 0.14 -38.89
CA PRO A 76 -9.45 0.65 -38.82
C PRO A 76 -9.52 2.14 -39.11
N ILE A 77 -9.19 2.95 -38.10
CA ILE A 77 -9.11 4.38 -38.24
C ILE A 77 -8.12 4.60 -39.36
N SER A 78 -8.58 5.14 -40.48
CA SER A 78 -7.72 5.73 -41.50
C SER A 78 -6.79 6.69 -40.75
N ARG A 79 -5.55 6.25 -40.56
CA ARG A 79 -4.56 6.90 -39.71
C ARG A 79 -4.05 8.12 -40.48
N HIS A 80 -4.84 9.18 -40.53
CA HIS A 80 -4.44 10.46 -41.09
C HIS A 80 -3.56 11.19 -40.08
N GLY A 81 -2.25 11.03 -40.26
CA GLY A 81 -1.24 11.94 -39.73
C GLY A 81 -0.58 11.53 -38.42
N GLN A 82 0.72 11.81 -38.33
CA GLN A 82 1.40 11.95 -37.04
C GLN A 82 0.65 13.00 -36.22
N ARG A 83 0.17 12.63 -35.03
CA ARG A 83 -0.39 13.61 -34.10
C ARG A 83 0.74 14.52 -33.62
N SER A 84 0.76 15.76 -34.11
CA SER A 84 1.23 16.86 -33.29
C SER A 84 0.27 16.99 -32.10
N SER A 85 0.81 17.33 -30.93
CA SER A 85 0.00 17.71 -29.77
C SER A 85 -1.01 18.78 -30.21
N PHE A 86 -2.31 18.49 -30.07
CA PHE A 86 -3.36 19.47 -30.33
C PHE A 86 -3.33 20.51 -29.21
N VAL A 87 -2.66 21.63 -29.49
CA VAL A 87 -2.74 22.85 -28.69
C VAL A 87 -3.77 23.72 -29.38
N PHE A 88 -4.79 24.18 -28.63
CA PHE A 88 -5.78 25.12 -29.16
C PHE A 88 -5.03 26.32 -29.75
N LYS A 89 -5.33 26.74 -30.99
CA LYS A 89 -4.60 27.84 -31.64
C LYS A 89 -4.62 29.11 -30.78
N ASP A 90 -5.71 29.32 -30.05
CA ASP A 90 -5.93 30.46 -29.16
C ASP A 90 -5.06 30.42 -27.90
N LEU A 91 -4.42 29.29 -27.56
CA LEU A 91 -3.39 29.22 -26.50
C LEU A 91 -2.06 29.88 -26.93
N SER A 92 -1.87 30.15 -28.23
CA SER A 92 -0.77 30.98 -28.69
C SER A 92 -1.05 32.47 -28.48
N ASP A 93 -2.33 32.88 -28.48
CA ASP A 93 -2.78 34.29 -28.48
C ASP A 93 -3.87 34.55 -27.42
N TYR A 94 -3.67 34.09 -26.18
CA TYR A 94 -4.60 34.37 -25.09
C TYR A 94 -4.37 35.77 -24.53
N SER A 95 -5.47 36.50 -24.34
CA SER A 95 -5.46 37.86 -23.77
C SER A 95 -5.52 37.88 -22.25
N HIS A 96 -5.97 36.78 -21.62
CA HIS A 96 -6.15 36.70 -20.17
C HIS A 96 -5.72 35.34 -19.60
N VAL A 97 -5.30 35.33 -18.33
CA VAL A 97 -4.87 34.11 -17.60
C VAL A 97 -5.49 34.04 -16.21
N TRP A 98 -5.61 32.83 -15.68
CA TRP A 98 -6.02 32.58 -14.30
C TRP A 98 -4.78 32.32 -13.43
N LEU A 99 -4.66 33.02 -12.31
CA LEU A 99 -3.55 32.88 -11.37
C LEU A 99 -3.94 31.92 -10.24
N ARG A 100 -3.18 30.85 -10.05
CA ARG A 100 -3.38 29.92 -8.93
C ARG A 100 -2.91 30.56 -7.63
N ASP A 101 -3.72 30.49 -6.57
CA ASP A 101 -3.40 31.03 -5.25
C ASP A 101 -3.07 29.89 -4.28
N ASP A 102 -1.81 29.50 -4.12
CA ASP A 102 -1.44 28.33 -3.32
C ASP A 102 -1.39 28.53 -1.79
N THR A 103 -2.03 29.60 -1.29
CA THR A 103 -2.19 29.79 0.16
C THR A 103 -3.13 28.74 0.79
N VAL A 104 -3.03 28.56 2.12
CA VAL A 104 -3.94 27.70 2.89
C VAL A 104 -5.35 28.29 2.80
N ARG A 105 -6.24 27.57 2.11
CA ARG A 105 -7.59 28.05 1.76
C ARG A 105 -8.66 27.39 2.63
N PRO A 106 -9.72 28.13 3.03
CA PRO A 106 -10.94 27.53 3.56
C PRO A 106 -11.59 26.60 2.53
N SER A 107 -12.37 25.63 3.00
CA SER A 107 -13.15 24.75 2.15
C SER A 107 -14.01 25.55 1.16
N LEU A 108 -14.04 25.12 -0.11
CA LEU A 108 -14.84 25.71 -1.22
C LEU A 108 -14.34 27.03 -1.83
N ARG A 109 -13.16 27.55 -1.47
CA ARG A 109 -12.58 28.69 -2.21
C ARG A 109 -11.95 28.20 -3.54
N PRO A 110 -12.29 28.79 -4.70
CA PRO A 110 -11.75 28.36 -5.98
C PRO A 110 -10.22 28.52 -6.02
N PRO A 111 -9.49 27.56 -6.61
CA PRO A 111 -8.04 27.57 -6.48
C PRO A 111 -7.33 28.59 -7.36
N TYR A 112 -8.08 29.22 -8.28
CA TYR A 112 -7.59 30.19 -9.23
C TYR A 112 -8.37 31.50 -9.08
N ASN A 113 -7.64 32.60 -9.09
CA ASN A 113 -8.16 33.96 -9.15
C ASN A 113 -7.96 34.51 -10.57
N GLY A 114 -8.89 35.33 -11.06
CA GLY A 114 -8.84 35.88 -12.41
C GLY A 114 -10.22 35.97 -13.06
N PRO A 115 -10.30 36.18 -14.39
CA PRO A 115 -9.19 36.23 -15.35
C PRO A 115 -8.43 37.58 -15.34
N TYR A 116 -7.10 37.55 -15.38
CA TYR A 116 -6.24 38.74 -15.41
C TYR A 116 -5.72 39.03 -16.81
N LYS A 117 -5.68 40.31 -17.22
CA LYS A 117 -5.21 40.73 -18.53
C LYS A 117 -3.70 40.53 -18.67
N LEU A 118 -3.29 39.92 -19.77
CA LEU A 118 -1.88 39.75 -20.14
C LEU A 118 -1.33 41.05 -20.73
N LEU A 119 -0.21 41.55 -20.20
CA LEU A 119 0.48 42.75 -20.68
C LEU A 119 1.71 42.41 -21.53
N ASN A 120 2.46 41.39 -21.13
CA ASN A 120 3.66 40.93 -21.85
C ASN A 120 3.87 39.43 -21.60
N ARG A 121 4.43 38.73 -22.59
CA ARG A 121 4.79 37.31 -22.53
C ARG A 121 6.13 37.09 -23.20
N ASN A 122 7.00 36.37 -22.52
CA ASN A 122 8.18 35.74 -23.11
C ASN A 122 8.31 34.30 -22.56
N ASP A 123 9.27 33.54 -23.07
CA ASP A 123 9.46 32.12 -22.72
C ASP A 123 9.77 31.86 -21.24
N LYS A 124 10.03 32.91 -20.45
CA LYS A 124 10.42 32.82 -19.04
C LYS A 124 9.48 33.57 -18.09
N LYS A 125 8.69 34.52 -18.58
CA LYS A 125 7.90 35.47 -17.78
C LYS A 125 6.62 35.87 -18.50
N ILE A 126 5.55 35.95 -17.74
CA ILE A 126 4.26 36.54 -18.07
C ILE A 126 4.05 37.74 -17.16
N THR A 127 3.71 38.90 -17.72
CA THR A 127 3.29 40.07 -16.95
C THR A 127 1.78 40.20 -17.06
N ILE A 128 1.08 40.21 -15.93
CA ILE A 128 -0.37 40.38 -15.84
C ILE A 128 -0.74 41.67 -15.12
N LEU A 129 -1.92 42.20 -15.40
CA LEU A 129 -2.49 43.34 -14.72
C LEU A 129 -3.49 42.87 -13.65
N ILE A 130 -3.23 43.19 -12.38
CA ILE A 130 -4.13 42.97 -11.25
C ILE A 130 -4.56 44.35 -10.73
N GLY A 131 -5.81 44.75 -10.99
CA GLY A 131 -6.25 46.12 -10.70
C GLY A 131 -5.45 47.15 -11.51
N THR A 132 -4.67 47.99 -10.83
CA THR A 132 -3.73 48.97 -11.43
C THR A 132 -2.28 48.49 -11.41
N GLU A 133 -1.99 47.36 -10.76
CA GLU A 133 -0.63 46.87 -10.54
C GLU A 133 -0.20 45.85 -11.61
N ARG A 134 1.07 45.93 -12.00
CA ARG A 134 1.69 44.99 -12.95
C ARG A 134 2.42 43.90 -12.18
N LEU A 135 1.92 42.67 -12.26
CA LEU A 135 2.54 41.51 -11.63
C LEU A 135 3.30 40.69 -12.68
N CYS A 136 4.60 40.56 -12.52
CA CYS A 136 5.45 39.73 -13.37
C CYS A 136 5.61 38.36 -12.73
N GLN A 137 5.06 37.33 -13.36
CA GLN A 137 5.12 35.94 -12.94
C GLN A 137 6.01 35.14 -13.90
N PRO A 138 6.76 34.14 -13.42
CA PRO A 138 7.49 33.23 -14.30
C PRO A 138 6.51 32.49 -15.22
N PHE A 139 6.81 32.48 -16.52
CA PHE A 139 6.08 31.66 -17.48
C PHE A 139 6.77 30.31 -17.55
N PHE A 140 6.14 29.31 -16.94
CA PHE A 140 6.54 27.93 -17.13
C PHE A 140 5.65 27.32 -18.21
N GLY A 141 6.26 26.99 -19.35
CA GLY A 141 5.62 26.14 -20.35
C GLY A 141 5.51 24.72 -19.81
N LEU A 142 4.65 24.48 -18.83
CA LEU A 142 4.44 23.15 -18.23
C LEU A 142 4.13 22.11 -19.32
N TYR A 143 3.43 22.52 -20.38
CA TYR A 143 3.22 21.70 -21.57
C TYR A 143 4.52 21.28 -22.27
N ASN A 144 5.49 22.18 -22.38
CA ASN A 144 6.79 21.87 -22.97
C ASN A 144 7.59 20.94 -22.05
N GLU A 145 7.56 21.17 -20.74
CA GLU A 145 8.20 20.28 -19.76
C GLU A 145 7.61 18.86 -19.81
N VAL A 146 6.28 18.76 -19.82
CA VAL A 146 5.56 17.49 -19.99
C VAL A 146 5.90 16.83 -21.33
N ALA A 147 5.92 17.60 -22.43
CA ALA A 147 6.28 17.08 -23.75
C ALA A 147 7.73 16.59 -23.81
N ASN A 148 8.65 17.31 -23.17
CA ASN A 148 10.06 16.92 -23.06
C ASN A 148 10.18 15.59 -22.30
N ILE A 149 9.50 15.45 -21.17
CA ILE A 149 9.48 14.19 -20.40
C ILE A 149 8.93 13.04 -21.26
N ILE A 150 7.78 13.22 -21.90
CA ILE A 150 7.19 12.18 -22.74
C ILE A 150 8.16 11.76 -23.84
N THR A 151 8.78 12.73 -24.51
CA THR A 151 9.75 12.47 -25.57
C THR A 151 11.00 11.75 -25.04
N SER A 152 11.52 12.17 -23.88
CA SER A 152 12.65 11.54 -23.21
C SER A 152 12.35 10.08 -22.86
N VAL A 153 11.19 9.80 -22.27
CA VAL A 153 10.78 8.44 -21.93
C VAL A 153 10.61 7.57 -23.16
N LEU A 154 9.99 8.09 -24.24
CA LEU A 154 9.84 7.34 -25.49
C LEU A 154 11.19 6.96 -26.11
N ARG A 155 12.16 7.89 -26.11
CA ARG A 155 13.52 7.60 -26.56
C ARG A 155 14.22 6.58 -25.66
N ASP A 156 14.08 6.73 -24.35
CA ASP A 156 14.70 5.82 -23.39
C ASP A 156 14.07 4.42 -23.45
N ILE A 157 12.78 4.30 -23.79
CA ILE A 157 12.12 3.01 -24.09
C ILE A 157 12.77 2.35 -25.31
N GLU A 158 13.09 3.12 -26.36
CA GLU A 158 13.76 2.56 -27.54
C GLU A 158 15.18 2.09 -27.23
N LEU A 159 15.90 2.82 -26.38
CA LEU A 159 17.28 2.51 -25.98
C LEU A 159 17.38 1.34 -25.00
N TYR A 160 16.57 1.37 -23.94
CA TYR A 160 16.69 0.47 -22.79
C TYR A 160 15.57 -0.56 -22.70
N LYS A 161 14.55 -0.48 -23.56
CA LYS A 161 13.36 -1.35 -23.51
C LYS A 161 12.75 -1.31 -22.11
N ASP A 162 12.51 -2.47 -21.51
CA ASP A 162 11.94 -2.56 -20.16
C ASP A 162 12.86 -2.04 -19.05
N ASP A 163 14.17 -1.94 -19.29
CA ASP A 163 15.09 -1.46 -18.25
C ASP A 163 14.91 0.05 -17.96
N VAL A 164 14.17 0.77 -18.82
CA VAL A 164 13.71 2.16 -18.56
C VAL A 164 12.93 2.28 -17.26
N PHE A 165 12.26 1.21 -16.80
CA PHE A 165 11.49 1.23 -15.56
C PHE A 165 12.37 1.38 -14.32
N ASP A 166 13.66 1.01 -14.39
CA ASP A 166 14.62 1.30 -13.32
C ASP A 166 14.87 2.81 -13.20
N ILE A 167 14.98 3.51 -14.34
CA ILE A 167 15.18 4.96 -14.41
C ILE A 167 13.92 5.68 -13.92
N LEU A 168 12.74 5.27 -14.41
CA LEU A 168 11.46 5.81 -13.97
C LEU A 168 11.28 5.66 -12.47
N LYS A 169 11.60 4.48 -11.91
CA LYS A 169 11.56 4.25 -10.46
C LYS A 169 12.52 5.15 -9.68
N ALA A 170 13.69 5.45 -10.24
CA ALA A 170 14.69 6.33 -9.63
C ALA A 170 14.43 7.83 -9.88
N TRP A 171 13.48 8.18 -10.74
CA TRP A 171 13.29 9.55 -11.20
C TRP A 171 12.98 10.51 -10.05
N GLN A 172 12.06 10.17 -9.15
CA GLN A 172 11.74 11.01 -7.99
C GLN A 172 12.95 11.17 -7.04
N PRO A 173 13.65 10.08 -6.62
CA PRO A 173 14.90 10.20 -5.87
C PRO A 173 15.96 11.08 -6.56
N LEU A 174 16.17 10.94 -7.87
CA LEU A 174 17.14 11.72 -8.63
C LEU A 174 16.79 13.22 -8.61
N VAL A 175 15.51 13.56 -8.77
CA VAL A 175 15.03 14.94 -8.64
C VAL A 175 15.28 15.44 -7.23
N ILE A 176 14.92 14.69 -6.19
CA ILE A 176 15.17 15.05 -4.77
C ILE A 176 16.65 15.32 -4.52
N GLY A 177 17.55 14.44 -4.97
CA GLY A 177 18.99 14.65 -4.83
C GLY A 177 19.49 15.89 -5.57
N THR A 178 18.87 16.24 -6.69
CA THR A 178 19.16 17.49 -7.40
C THR A 178 18.64 18.72 -6.64
N ILE A 179 17.46 18.64 -6.00
CA ILE A 179 16.95 19.70 -5.12
C ILE A 179 17.90 19.91 -3.94
N LEU A 180 18.29 18.85 -3.24
CA LEU A 180 19.17 18.92 -2.06
C LEU A 180 20.53 19.53 -2.42
N LYS A 181 21.10 19.11 -3.56
CA LYS A 181 22.33 19.71 -4.09
C LYS A 181 22.18 21.22 -4.35
N TYR A 182 21.01 21.66 -4.81
CA TYR A 182 20.75 23.08 -5.08
C TYR A 182 20.47 23.89 -3.80
N MET A 183 19.62 23.38 -2.91
CA MET A 183 19.13 24.08 -1.73
C MET A 183 20.12 24.06 -0.56
N GLU A 184 20.80 22.93 -0.36
CA GLU A 184 21.66 22.66 0.81
C GLU A 184 23.13 22.53 0.44
N SER A 185 23.48 22.60 -0.86
CA SER A 185 24.82 22.30 -1.37
C SER A 185 25.32 20.88 -1.05
N ASP A 186 24.42 19.97 -0.70
CA ASP A 186 24.74 18.56 -0.40
C ASP A 186 24.48 17.66 -1.61
N ALA A 187 25.55 17.07 -2.14
CA ALA A 187 25.48 16.11 -3.24
C ALA A 187 25.50 14.64 -2.77
N ALA A 188 25.66 14.35 -1.48
CA ALA A 188 25.84 13.00 -0.96
C ALA A 188 24.70 12.05 -1.35
N PHE A 189 23.45 12.53 -1.27
CA PHE A 189 22.29 11.72 -1.69
C PHE A 189 22.32 11.41 -3.19
N LEU A 190 22.68 12.39 -4.04
CA LEU A 190 22.79 12.17 -5.48
C LEU A 190 23.94 11.21 -5.83
N LEU A 191 25.08 11.34 -5.16
CA LEU A 191 26.23 10.46 -5.31
C LEU A 191 25.93 9.02 -4.88
N SER A 192 25.05 8.82 -3.88
CA SER A 192 24.61 7.48 -3.48
C SER A 192 23.86 6.71 -4.58
N MET A 193 23.44 7.39 -5.66
CA MET A 193 22.74 6.81 -6.81
C MET A 193 23.66 6.60 -8.03
N GLU A 194 24.98 6.54 -7.82
CA GLU A 194 26.00 6.37 -8.88
C GLU A 194 25.76 5.16 -9.78
N ASP A 195 25.26 4.05 -9.23
CA ASP A 195 24.93 2.84 -10.00
C ASP A 195 23.94 3.14 -11.13
N ILE A 196 22.93 3.98 -10.88
CA ILE A 196 21.89 4.33 -11.85
C ILE A 196 22.42 5.37 -12.82
N THR A 197 23.09 6.41 -12.32
CA THR A 197 23.60 7.50 -13.15
C THR A 197 24.67 7.01 -14.12
N SER A 198 25.52 6.08 -13.68
CA SER A 198 26.58 5.50 -14.51
C SER A 198 26.03 4.49 -15.52
N LYS A 199 25.11 3.62 -15.10
CA LYS A 199 24.51 2.59 -15.98
C LYS A 199 23.69 3.21 -17.11
N TYR A 200 22.96 4.29 -16.84
CA TYR A 200 22.02 4.91 -17.78
C TYR A 200 22.45 6.31 -18.22
N LYS A 201 23.76 6.59 -18.30
CA LYS A 201 24.32 7.92 -18.62
C LYS A 201 23.74 8.57 -19.89
N ASP A 202 23.37 7.76 -20.88
CA ASP A 202 22.84 8.22 -22.17
C ASP A 202 21.32 8.43 -22.13
N SER A 203 20.67 8.24 -20.98
CA SER A 203 19.23 8.45 -20.79
C SER A 203 18.86 9.93 -20.82
N TYR A 204 17.86 10.26 -21.62
CA TYR A 204 17.30 11.60 -21.70
C TYR A 204 16.49 11.95 -20.45
N LEU A 205 15.78 10.98 -19.86
CA LEU A 205 15.04 11.17 -18.62
C LEU A 205 15.98 11.44 -17.44
N LEU A 206 17.08 10.68 -17.36
CA LEU A 206 18.12 10.89 -16.35
C LEU A 206 18.69 12.31 -16.42
N GLN A 207 19.08 12.75 -17.63
CA GLN A 207 19.60 14.10 -17.85
C GLN A 207 18.59 15.19 -17.43
N LEU A 208 17.30 14.97 -17.69
CA LEU A 208 16.24 15.89 -17.27
C LEU A 208 16.04 15.88 -15.74
N ALA A 209 16.19 14.73 -15.09
CA ALA A 209 16.10 14.59 -13.64
C ALA A 209 17.26 15.29 -12.91
N THR A 210 18.47 15.27 -13.50
CA THR A 210 19.70 15.81 -12.89
C THR A 210 20.11 17.16 -13.48
N ARG A 211 19.22 17.84 -14.21
CA ARG A 211 19.52 19.14 -14.80
C ARG A 211 19.74 20.20 -13.71
N PRO A 212 20.61 21.21 -13.95
CA PRO A 212 20.77 22.32 -13.03
C PRO A 212 19.44 23.05 -12.77
N LEU A 213 19.13 23.29 -11.50
CA LEU A 213 17.98 24.08 -11.07
C LEU A 213 18.43 25.52 -10.81
N THR A 214 17.59 26.50 -11.12
CA THR A 214 17.94 27.92 -11.02
C THR A 214 17.17 28.68 -9.96
N ASN A 215 15.95 28.22 -9.62
CA ASN A 215 15.07 28.88 -8.66
C ASN A 215 14.14 27.87 -7.94
N HIS A 216 13.46 28.31 -6.89
CA HIS A 216 12.54 27.45 -6.13
C HIS A 216 11.35 26.92 -6.95
N ILE A 217 10.90 27.66 -7.97
CA ILE A 217 9.79 27.21 -8.82
C ILE A 217 10.24 26.02 -9.67
N ASP A 218 11.48 26.03 -10.18
CA ASP A 218 12.06 24.87 -10.88
C ASP A 218 12.05 23.63 -9.99
N CYS A 219 12.33 23.78 -8.70
CA CYS A 219 12.29 22.70 -7.72
C CYS A 219 10.88 22.12 -7.59
N HIS A 220 9.88 22.98 -7.38
CA HIS A 220 8.48 22.56 -7.27
C HIS A 220 7.98 21.88 -8.54
N VAL A 221 8.28 22.44 -9.71
CA VAL A 221 7.88 21.88 -10.99
C VAL A 221 8.55 20.52 -11.23
N ALA A 222 9.86 20.40 -10.97
CA ALA A 222 10.56 19.13 -11.11
C ALA A 222 9.95 18.04 -10.22
N LEU A 223 9.63 18.36 -8.95
CA LEU A 223 8.96 17.45 -8.03
C LEU A 223 7.56 17.06 -8.52
N GLU A 224 6.73 18.02 -8.95
CA GLU A 224 5.38 17.77 -9.43
C GLU A 224 5.37 16.82 -10.64
N LEU A 225 6.32 17.03 -11.57
CA LEU A 225 6.45 16.22 -12.78
C LEU A 225 6.79 14.75 -12.49
N THR A 226 7.43 14.43 -11.37
CA THR A 226 7.69 13.03 -10.96
C THR A 226 6.39 12.24 -10.74
N GLY A 227 5.27 12.93 -10.49
CA GLY A 227 3.94 12.32 -10.42
C GLY A 227 3.50 11.62 -11.72
N MET A 228 4.16 11.92 -12.85
CA MET A 228 3.88 11.29 -14.13
C MET A 228 4.47 9.88 -14.27
N THR A 229 5.31 9.41 -13.36
CA THR A 229 6.06 8.14 -13.48
C THR A 229 5.20 6.95 -13.90
N LYS A 230 4.02 6.77 -13.31
CA LYS A 230 3.11 5.63 -13.62
C LYS A 230 2.31 5.80 -14.92
N ARG A 231 2.39 6.95 -15.60
CA ARG A 231 1.70 7.18 -16.88
C ARG A 231 2.34 6.44 -18.05
N PHE A 232 3.59 6.02 -17.88
CA PHE A 232 4.39 5.36 -18.93
C PHE A 232 4.24 3.82 -18.91
N GLY A 233 3.33 3.28 -18.10
CA GLY A 233 3.07 1.85 -18.00
C GLY A 233 3.80 1.18 -16.84
N HIS A 234 3.92 -0.15 -16.94
CA HIS A 234 4.54 -0.99 -15.92
C HIS A 234 5.36 -2.10 -16.60
N PRO A 235 6.47 -2.55 -15.98
CA PRO A 235 7.27 -3.63 -16.53
C PRO A 235 6.51 -4.96 -16.48
N GLU A 236 6.79 -5.84 -17.44
CA GLU A 236 6.42 -7.25 -17.35
C GLU A 236 7.24 -7.93 -16.27
N LEU A 237 6.59 -8.66 -15.37
CA LEU A 237 7.25 -9.29 -14.23
C LEU A 237 7.97 -10.58 -14.64
N VAL A 238 9.20 -10.75 -14.18
CA VAL A 238 9.93 -12.02 -14.29
C VAL A 238 9.74 -12.78 -12.98
N MET A 239 8.82 -13.75 -13.00
CA MET A 239 8.39 -14.47 -11.78
C MET A 239 9.51 -15.30 -11.17
N ASP A 240 10.24 -16.10 -11.95
CA ASP A 240 11.31 -16.98 -11.45
C ASP A 240 12.40 -16.19 -10.71
N GLU A 241 12.89 -15.10 -11.30
CA GLU A 241 13.89 -14.23 -10.67
C GLU A 241 13.34 -13.50 -9.44
N SER A 242 12.07 -13.10 -9.47
CA SER A 242 11.42 -12.45 -8.33
C SER A 242 11.28 -13.40 -7.14
N VAL A 243 10.91 -14.66 -7.39
CA VAL A 243 10.81 -15.71 -6.38
C VAL A 243 12.20 -16.10 -5.87
N ALA A 244 13.19 -16.26 -6.74
CA ALA A 244 14.57 -16.53 -6.36
C ALA A 244 15.14 -15.42 -5.46
N THR A 245 14.92 -14.15 -5.83
CA THR A 245 15.34 -13.00 -5.00
C THR A 245 14.62 -12.99 -3.65
N TRP A 246 13.34 -13.34 -3.60
CA TRP A 246 12.58 -13.42 -2.35
C TRP A 246 13.13 -14.53 -1.46
N TYR A 247 13.38 -15.71 -2.04
CA TYR A 247 13.94 -16.87 -1.35
C TYR A 247 15.33 -16.57 -0.78
N GLU A 248 16.22 -16.00 -1.58
CA GLU A 248 17.56 -15.59 -1.16
C GLU A 248 17.48 -14.69 0.08
N LYS A 249 16.68 -13.63 0.02
CA LYS A 249 16.49 -12.68 1.13
C LYS A 249 15.88 -13.31 2.38
N GLY A 250 14.92 -14.21 2.20
CA GLY A 250 14.24 -14.91 3.28
C GLY A 250 15.15 -15.92 3.99
N THR A 251 16.10 -16.51 3.27
CA THR A 251 16.97 -17.59 3.78
C THR A 251 18.34 -17.13 4.25
N VAL A 252 18.70 -15.84 4.07
CA VAL A 252 19.94 -15.28 4.64
C VAL A 252 19.99 -15.54 6.15
N ARG A 253 21.05 -16.22 6.61
CA ARG A 253 21.34 -16.37 8.04
C ARG A 253 21.83 -15.04 8.60
N LYS A 254 21.27 -14.64 9.74
CA LYS A 254 21.68 -13.44 10.47
C LYS A 254 22.24 -13.85 11.82
N GLU A 255 23.38 -13.29 12.18
CA GLU A 255 24.07 -13.56 13.44
C GLU A 255 23.66 -12.55 14.51
N ASP A 256 23.88 -12.89 15.78
CA ASP A 256 23.75 -12.02 16.95
C ASP A 256 22.38 -11.32 17.15
N LEU A 257 21.29 -11.97 16.74
CA LEU A 257 19.94 -11.42 16.89
C LEU A 257 19.33 -11.56 18.28
N GLU A 258 19.78 -12.51 19.10
CA GLU A 258 19.22 -12.78 20.42
C GLU A 258 19.34 -11.57 21.35
N HIS A 259 20.54 -10.98 21.43
CA HIS A 259 20.77 -9.77 22.22
C HIS A 259 19.88 -8.61 21.76
N THR A 260 19.75 -8.44 20.43
CA THR A 260 18.92 -7.39 19.84
C THR A 260 17.44 -7.61 20.15
N GLY A 261 16.96 -8.86 20.08
CA GLY A 261 15.59 -9.23 20.41
C GLY A 261 15.26 -8.95 21.88
N GLU A 262 16.17 -9.31 22.80
CA GLU A 262 16.01 -9.03 24.23
C GLU A 262 16.08 -7.54 24.57
N LEU A 263 16.93 -6.77 23.87
CA LEU A 263 16.97 -5.33 24.01
C LEU A 263 15.66 -4.69 23.53
N ALA A 264 15.14 -5.11 22.37
CA ALA A 264 13.86 -4.64 21.85
C ALA A 264 12.69 -4.98 22.79
N ARG A 265 12.68 -6.19 23.37
CA ARG A 265 11.74 -6.60 24.42
C ARG A 265 11.81 -5.66 25.62
N SER A 266 13.00 -5.43 26.16
CA SER A 266 13.19 -4.62 27.36
C SER A 266 12.81 -3.15 27.12
N ALA A 267 13.15 -2.62 25.95
CA ALA A 267 12.75 -1.28 25.51
C ALA A 267 11.22 -1.15 25.40
N PHE A 268 10.55 -2.19 24.87
CA PHE A 268 9.08 -2.22 24.82
C PHE A 268 8.47 -2.20 26.22
N VAL A 269 8.95 -3.03 27.17
CA VAL A 269 8.42 -3.07 28.54
C VAL A 269 8.56 -1.70 29.21
N LEU A 270 9.73 -1.05 29.07
CA LEU A 270 9.96 0.31 29.57
C LEU A 270 8.98 1.32 28.94
N GLU A 271 8.95 1.42 27.61
CA GLU A 271 8.14 2.43 26.91
C GLU A 271 6.64 2.23 27.16
N PHE A 272 6.19 0.97 27.13
CA PHE A 272 4.81 0.64 27.43
C PHE A 272 4.48 1.03 28.87
N SER A 273 5.29 0.64 29.85
CA SER A 273 5.05 0.95 31.27
C SER A 273 5.04 2.45 31.52
N ARG A 274 5.98 3.19 30.92
CA ARG A 274 6.08 4.66 31.02
C ARG A 274 4.81 5.33 30.51
N ASN A 275 4.38 4.99 29.31
CA ASN A 275 3.23 5.63 28.69
C ASN A 275 1.91 5.16 29.31
N TYR A 276 1.83 3.89 29.71
CA TYR A 276 0.70 3.36 30.47
C TYR A 276 0.53 4.09 31.80
N TYR A 277 1.61 4.27 32.57
CA TYR A 277 1.58 5.02 33.82
C TYR A 277 1.19 6.49 33.61
N LYS A 278 1.75 7.16 32.58
CA LYS A 278 1.37 8.54 32.24
C LYS A 278 -0.12 8.68 31.95
N MET A 279 -0.72 7.73 31.23
CA MET A 279 -2.13 7.77 30.82
C MET A 279 -3.10 7.26 31.88
N ARG A 280 -2.72 6.23 32.64
CA ARG A 280 -3.61 5.52 33.58
C ARG A 280 -3.33 5.82 35.05
N ARG A 281 -2.23 6.53 35.36
CA ARG A 281 -1.76 6.86 36.71
C ARG A 281 -1.59 5.63 37.62
N ARG A 282 -1.26 4.49 37.03
CA ARG A 282 -0.96 3.23 37.70
C ARG A 282 0.00 2.41 36.83
N TRP A 283 0.77 1.54 37.46
CA TRP A 283 1.62 0.59 36.75
C TRP A 283 0.77 -0.43 35.97
N PRO A 284 1.26 -0.93 34.83
CA PRO A 284 0.75 -2.18 34.28
C PRO A 284 1.07 -3.33 35.25
N ASN A 285 0.45 -4.49 35.05
CA ASN A 285 0.79 -5.67 35.84
C ASN A 285 2.19 -6.12 35.40
N LEU A 286 3.13 -6.17 36.33
CA LEU A 286 4.53 -6.54 36.08
C LEU A 286 4.95 -7.69 37.00
N LEU A 287 5.77 -8.59 36.46
CA LEU A 287 6.45 -9.64 37.20
C LEU A 287 7.95 -9.34 37.22
N PHE A 288 8.52 -9.22 38.42
CA PHE A 288 9.93 -8.96 38.63
C PHE A 288 10.66 -10.29 38.87
N LEU A 289 11.59 -10.63 38.00
CA LEU A 289 12.45 -11.80 38.16
C LEU A 289 13.55 -11.53 39.20
N GLU A 290 14.20 -12.60 39.65
CA GLU A 290 15.33 -12.50 40.57
C GLU A 290 16.46 -11.66 39.94
N GLY A 291 16.99 -10.71 40.71
CA GLY A 291 18.01 -9.76 40.22
C GLY A 291 17.47 -8.57 39.43
N ALA A 292 16.14 -8.38 39.34
CA ALA A 292 15.56 -7.19 38.72
C ALA A 292 16.03 -5.89 39.38
N ASP A 293 16.09 -4.82 38.59
CA ASP A 293 16.63 -3.53 39.01
C ASP A 293 15.92 -3.02 40.29
N PRO A 294 16.68 -2.72 41.36
CA PRO A 294 16.09 -2.38 42.65
C PRO A 294 15.31 -1.06 42.60
N LYS A 295 15.73 -0.11 41.77
CA LYS A 295 15.08 1.20 41.64
C LYS A 295 13.72 1.07 40.98
N VAL A 296 13.62 0.26 39.91
CA VAL A 296 12.33 -0.01 39.26
C VAL A 296 11.39 -0.76 40.21
N LYS A 297 11.92 -1.76 40.93
CA LYS A 297 11.16 -2.57 41.88
C LYS A 297 10.64 -1.74 43.06
N GLU A 298 11.45 -0.84 43.61
CA GLU A 298 11.07 0.11 44.66
C GLU A 298 9.95 1.03 44.18
N CYS A 299 10.13 1.67 43.02
CA CYS A 299 9.13 2.59 42.46
C CYS A 299 7.79 1.88 42.17
N HIS A 300 7.85 0.65 41.64
CA HIS A 300 6.67 -0.18 41.42
C HIS A 300 5.98 -0.53 42.75
N GLY A 301 6.74 -0.96 43.77
CA GLY A 301 6.20 -1.28 45.10
C GLY A 301 5.62 -0.06 45.83
N GLY A 302 6.21 1.11 45.63
CA GLY A 302 5.73 2.40 46.15
C GLY A 302 4.60 3.03 45.33
N GLY A 303 4.26 2.47 44.16
CA GLY A 303 3.16 2.93 43.32
C GLY A 303 3.40 4.26 42.60
N TYR A 304 4.66 4.70 42.45
CA TYR A 304 5.01 5.95 41.76
C TYR A 304 5.96 5.70 40.57
N TRP A 305 6.08 6.68 39.67
CA TRP A 305 7.04 6.65 38.56
C TRP A 305 8.26 7.51 38.93
N GLY A 306 9.44 6.89 39.04
CA GLY A 306 10.66 7.52 39.57
C GLY A 306 11.64 8.03 38.52
N GLU A 307 11.31 7.97 37.23
CA GLU A 307 12.15 8.48 36.15
C GLU A 307 12.17 10.02 36.12
N SER A 308 13.34 10.62 35.95
CA SER A 308 13.51 12.07 35.81
C SER A 308 14.32 12.41 34.54
N PRO A 309 14.23 13.66 34.03
CA PRO A 309 15.05 14.08 32.89
C PRO A 309 16.56 14.01 33.15
N THR A 310 17.01 14.10 34.40
CA THR A 310 18.42 14.05 34.78
C THR A 310 18.93 12.61 34.99
N ASP A 311 18.01 11.66 35.15
CA ASP A 311 18.31 10.24 35.39
C ASP A 311 17.27 9.37 34.65
N PRO A 312 17.36 9.34 33.30
CA PRO A 312 16.41 8.62 32.47
C PRO A 312 16.58 7.11 32.63
N TRP A 313 15.48 6.38 32.59
CA TRP A 313 15.53 4.93 32.68
C TRP A 313 15.91 4.32 31.33
N THR A 314 16.71 3.26 31.38
CA THR A 314 17.18 2.57 30.17
C THR A 314 16.50 1.21 30.00
N PRO A 315 16.46 0.67 28.77
CA PRO A 315 15.94 -0.68 28.53
C PRO A 315 16.55 -1.75 29.42
N GLU A 316 17.84 -1.64 29.76
CA GLU A 316 18.56 -2.62 30.57
C GLU A 316 17.96 -2.78 31.98
N MET A 317 17.43 -1.70 32.57
CA MET A 317 16.75 -1.74 33.86
C MET A 317 15.50 -2.64 33.83
N PHE A 318 14.91 -2.85 32.65
CA PHE A 318 13.73 -3.67 32.42
C PHE A 318 14.07 -5.07 31.87
N LYS A 319 15.35 -5.45 31.80
CA LYS A 319 15.80 -6.76 31.32
C LYS A 319 15.18 -7.93 32.08
N LEU A 320 14.99 -7.78 33.38
CA LEU A 320 14.46 -8.82 34.28
C LEU A 320 13.04 -8.49 34.75
N VAL A 321 12.32 -7.70 33.97
CA VAL A 321 10.91 -7.34 34.21
C VAL A 321 10.08 -7.89 33.06
N GLN A 322 9.04 -8.65 33.39
CA GLN A 322 8.10 -9.24 32.44
C GLN A 322 6.72 -8.60 32.61
N MET A 323 5.97 -8.52 31.51
CA MET A 323 4.58 -8.10 31.56
C MET A 323 3.72 -9.20 32.19
N GLY A 324 2.71 -8.79 32.95
CA GLY A 324 1.57 -9.61 33.32
C GLY A 324 0.32 -9.19 32.55
N PRO A 325 -0.77 -9.99 32.63
CA PRO A 325 -2.03 -9.69 31.94
C PRO A 325 -2.56 -8.32 32.37
N THR A 326 -2.47 -7.33 31.49
CA THR A 326 -2.81 -5.93 31.76
C THR A 326 -3.91 -5.44 30.84
N LEU A 327 -3.94 -5.95 29.60
CA LEU A 327 -4.98 -5.71 28.62
C LEU A 327 -5.76 -7.01 28.40
N ALA A 328 -6.97 -6.89 27.83
CA ALA A 328 -7.74 -8.04 27.40
C ALA A 328 -7.61 -8.18 25.87
N PHE A 329 -7.46 -9.40 25.38
CA PHE A 329 -7.56 -9.68 23.96
C PHE A 329 -9.03 -9.59 23.53
N ASP A 330 -9.29 -8.77 22.52
CA ASP A 330 -10.59 -8.63 21.90
C ASP A 330 -10.78 -9.71 20.83
N TYR A 331 -11.60 -10.70 21.16
CA TYR A 331 -12.02 -11.77 20.25
C TYR A 331 -13.22 -11.36 19.36
N GLN A 332 -13.94 -10.29 19.74
CA GLN A 332 -15.14 -9.82 19.06
C GLN A 332 -14.81 -8.71 18.08
N VAL A 333 -13.93 -9.03 17.13
CA VAL A 333 -13.60 -8.10 16.05
C VAL A 333 -14.86 -7.86 15.23
N TYR A 334 -15.19 -6.58 15.01
CA TYR A 334 -16.38 -6.20 14.26
C TYR A 334 -16.35 -6.85 12.88
N THR A 335 -17.48 -7.42 12.46
CA THR A 335 -17.56 -8.20 11.21
C THR A 335 -17.13 -7.39 9.99
N ALA A 336 -17.37 -6.07 9.96
CA ALA A 336 -16.90 -5.24 8.84
C ALA A 336 -15.37 -5.05 8.81
N ASP A 337 -14.67 -5.24 9.94
CA ASP A 337 -13.21 -5.24 9.98
C ASP A 337 -12.65 -6.61 9.53
N LEU A 338 -13.36 -7.69 9.83
CA LEU A 338 -13.02 -9.06 9.41
C LEU A 338 -13.29 -9.31 7.92
N LEU A 339 -14.44 -8.83 7.44
CA LEU A 339 -14.94 -9.04 6.09
C LEU A 339 -14.55 -7.88 5.20
N SER A 340 -13.67 -8.18 4.26
CA SER A 340 -13.26 -7.27 3.20
C SER A 340 -13.25 -8.04 1.90
N ASP A 341 -13.53 -7.38 0.78
CA ASP A 341 -13.38 -7.96 -0.55
C ASP A 341 -11.90 -8.22 -0.86
N LYS A 342 -11.42 -9.37 -0.38
CA LYS A 342 -10.06 -9.86 -0.52
C LYS A 342 -10.12 -11.35 -0.83
N SER A 343 -9.00 -11.86 -1.35
CA SER A 343 -8.87 -13.27 -1.69
C SER A 343 -8.28 -14.08 -0.53
N VAL A 344 -8.68 -15.36 -0.45
CA VAL A 344 -8.15 -16.42 0.40
C VAL A 344 -7.92 -17.69 -0.43
N ILE A 345 -7.16 -18.63 0.10
CA ILE A 345 -7.13 -20.02 -0.39
C ILE A 345 -8.02 -20.85 0.53
N ALA A 346 -8.88 -21.73 -0.02
CA ALA A 346 -9.78 -22.53 0.80
C ALA A 346 -9.03 -23.48 1.75
N GLY A 347 -7.94 -24.07 1.26
CA GLY A 347 -7.09 -24.97 2.04
C GLY A 347 -5.83 -25.34 1.26
N ARG A 348 -4.87 -25.95 1.96
CA ARG A 348 -3.65 -26.48 1.35
C ARG A 348 -3.92 -27.47 0.24
N ASP A 349 -4.96 -28.28 0.37
CA ASP A 349 -5.40 -29.27 -0.63
C ASP A 349 -6.04 -28.64 -1.90
N HIS A 350 -6.40 -27.36 -1.83
CA HIS A 350 -6.98 -26.59 -2.94
C HIS A 350 -5.94 -25.87 -3.81
N TRP A 351 -4.65 -26.09 -3.58
CA TRP A 351 -3.55 -25.39 -4.26
C TRP A 351 -3.65 -25.42 -5.80
N ILE A 352 -4.19 -26.51 -6.37
CA ILE A 352 -4.34 -26.69 -7.82
C ILE A 352 -5.21 -25.61 -8.47
N TYR A 353 -6.11 -24.98 -7.70
CA TYR A 353 -7.04 -23.97 -8.20
C TYR A 353 -6.42 -22.57 -8.24
N GLU A 354 -5.20 -22.40 -7.72
CA GLU A 354 -4.41 -21.17 -7.88
C GLU A 354 -3.82 -21.02 -9.30
N TYR A 355 -3.85 -22.11 -10.08
CA TYR A 355 -3.23 -22.22 -11.39
C TYR A 355 -4.24 -22.59 -12.48
N ASP A 356 -3.87 -22.35 -13.73
CA ASP A 356 -4.70 -22.71 -14.87
C ASP A 356 -4.72 -24.23 -15.11
N THR A 357 -5.92 -24.79 -15.22
CA THR A 357 -6.10 -26.24 -15.40
C THR A 357 -5.45 -26.78 -16.68
N GLN A 358 -5.40 -25.99 -17.76
CA GLN A 358 -4.73 -26.40 -18.99
C GLN A 358 -3.21 -26.30 -18.88
N ALA A 359 -2.69 -25.36 -18.10
CA ALA A 359 -1.26 -25.26 -17.83
C ALA A 359 -0.74 -26.54 -17.15
N HIS A 360 -1.48 -27.07 -16.18
CA HIS A 360 -1.14 -28.35 -15.54
C HIS A 360 -1.02 -29.50 -16.54
N ARG A 361 -1.99 -29.64 -17.45
CA ARG A 361 -1.96 -30.68 -18.48
C ARG A 361 -0.79 -30.51 -19.43
N THR A 362 -0.55 -29.27 -19.86
CA THR A 362 0.47 -28.96 -20.87
C THR A 362 1.87 -29.21 -20.34
N LEU A 363 2.14 -28.84 -19.08
CA LEU A 363 3.46 -28.99 -18.48
C LEU A 363 3.70 -30.37 -17.85
N HIS A 364 2.70 -30.93 -17.17
CA HIS A 364 2.85 -32.16 -16.38
C HIS A 364 2.14 -33.38 -16.96
N GLY A 365 1.39 -33.23 -18.06
CA GLY A 365 0.76 -34.34 -18.79
C GLY A 365 -0.55 -34.88 -18.20
N PHE A 366 -1.07 -34.30 -17.12
CA PHE A 366 -2.32 -34.74 -16.49
C PHE A 366 -3.19 -33.56 -16.01
N PHE A 367 -4.49 -33.79 -15.91
CA PHE A 367 -5.39 -32.84 -15.24
C PHE A 367 -5.28 -32.99 -13.73
N PRO A 368 -5.12 -31.90 -12.97
CA PRO A 368 -5.03 -31.96 -11.53
C PRO A 368 -6.35 -32.47 -10.95
N ARG A 369 -6.26 -33.33 -9.94
CA ARG A 369 -7.40 -33.80 -9.14
C ARG A 369 -7.24 -33.26 -7.72
N GLY A 370 -8.30 -32.67 -7.19
CA GLY A 370 -8.39 -32.12 -5.84
C GLY A 370 -9.82 -32.13 -5.32
N PRO A 371 -10.06 -31.59 -4.12
CA PRO A 371 -11.39 -31.45 -3.54
C PRO A 371 -12.32 -30.58 -4.41
N PRO A 372 -13.65 -30.59 -4.20
CA PRO A 372 -14.57 -29.69 -4.90
C PRO A 372 -14.11 -28.23 -4.84
N ARG A 373 -14.26 -27.49 -5.94
CA ARG A 373 -13.80 -26.10 -5.99
C ARG A 373 -14.63 -25.23 -5.04
N GLU A 374 -13.96 -24.57 -4.12
CA GLU A 374 -14.56 -23.57 -3.26
C GLU A 374 -14.24 -22.13 -3.72
N SER A 375 -15.00 -21.16 -3.19
CA SER A 375 -14.78 -19.74 -3.48
C SER A 375 -13.45 -19.26 -2.88
N SER A 376 -12.74 -18.40 -3.61
CA SER A 376 -11.55 -17.70 -3.09
C SER A 376 -11.88 -16.35 -2.46
N ASN A 377 -13.16 -15.93 -2.41
CA ASN A 377 -13.57 -14.66 -1.82
C ASN A 377 -13.80 -14.81 -0.30
N VAL A 378 -13.23 -13.92 0.51
CA VAL A 378 -13.36 -13.93 1.98
C VAL A 378 -14.81 -13.94 2.44
N ILE A 379 -15.67 -13.11 1.83
CA ILE A 379 -17.08 -12.96 2.22
C ILE A 379 -17.84 -14.26 1.92
N LEU A 380 -17.65 -14.82 0.73
CA LEU A 380 -18.32 -16.06 0.33
C LEU A 380 -17.85 -17.25 1.18
N GLN A 381 -16.54 -17.33 1.47
CA GLN A 381 -15.98 -18.33 2.38
C GLN A 381 -16.54 -18.19 3.80
N TYR A 382 -16.68 -16.96 4.28
CA TYR A 382 -17.25 -16.71 5.61
C TYR A 382 -18.73 -17.11 5.69
N ILE A 383 -19.54 -16.75 4.69
CA ILE A 383 -20.98 -17.08 4.64
C ILE A 383 -21.20 -18.59 4.46
N SER A 384 -20.30 -19.29 3.76
CA SER A 384 -20.42 -20.74 3.54
C SER A 384 -20.15 -21.60 4.77
N ARG A 385 -19.61 -21.02 5.85
CA ARG A 385 -19.28 -21.75 7.09
C ARG A 385 -20.44 -21.67 8.06
N GLU A 386 -20.73 -22.80 8.71
CA GLU A 386 -21.81 -22.91 9.69
C GLU A 386 -21.55 -22.01 10.90
N GLU A 387 -20.32 -22.01 11.43
CA GLU A 387 -19.87 -21.10 12.49
C GLU A 387 -18.44 -20.63 12.22
N VAL A 388 -18.17 -19.33 12.44
CA VAL A 388 -16.83 -18.76 12.37
C VAL A 388 -16.52 -18.07 13.69
N ASN A 389 -15.65 -18.68 14.48
CA ASN A 389 -15.30 -18.19 15.82
C ASN A 389 -13.80 -17.88 15.93
N VAL A 390 -13.48 -16.58 16.04
CA VAL A 390 -12.09 -16.11 16.21
C VAL A 390 -11.46 -16.69 17.48
N LYS A 391 -12.24 -16.86 18.56
CA LYS A 391 -11.73 -17.43 19.81
C LYS A 391 -11.28 -18.87 19.62
N GLU A 392 -12.07 -19.69 18.95
CA GLU A 392 -11.71 -21.08 18.67
C GLU A 392 -10.42 -21.17 17.83
N ILE A 393 -10.28 -20.31 16.82
CA ILE A 393 -9.05 -20.22 16.01
C ILE A 393 -7.85 -19.87 16.89
N VAL A 394 -7.99 -18.88 17.77
CA VAL A 394 -6.92 -18.47 18.70
C VAL A 394 -6.59 -19.59 19.69
N ASP A 395 -7.60 -20.28 20.23
CA ASP A 395 -7.42 -21.39 21.16
C ASP A 395 -6.65 -22.55 20.49
N ILE A 396 -7.02 -22.91 19.25
CA ILE A 396 -6.28 -23.91 18.44
C ILE A 396 -4.82 -23.47 18.26
N ILE A 397 -4.56 -22.21 17.93
CA ILE A 397 -3.20 -21.69 17.78
C ILE A 397 -2.42 -21.79 19.10
N SER A 398 -3.03 -21.43 20.23
CA SER A 398 -2.42 -21.52 21.55
C SER A 398 -2.05 -22.96 21.95
N THR A 399 -2.75 -23.97 21.42
CA THR A 399 -2.36 -25.38 21.65
C THR A 399 -1.11 -25.82 20.85
N GLY A 400 -0.75 -25.07 19.80
CA GLY A 400 0.30 -25.44 18.84
C GLY A 400 -0.12 -26.51 17.81
N THR A 401 -1.36 -27.01 17.85
CA THR A 401 -1.84 -28.10 16.98
C THR A 401 -2.49 -27.60 15.68
N ILE A 402 -1.75 -26.79 14.91
CA ILE A 402 -2.28 -26.15 13.69
C ILE A 402 -2.72 -27.19 12.65
N PRO A 403 -3.98 -27.20 12.18
CA PRO A 403 -4.46 -28.12 11.15
C PRO A 403 -3.60 -28.08 9.88
N ARG A 404 -3.28 -29.25 9.30
CA ARG A 404 -2.47 -29.35 8.08
C ARG A 404 -3.04 -28.51 6.93
N ASN A 405 -4.37 -28.40 6.85
CA ASN A 405 -5.03 -27.66 5.79
C ASN A 405 -4.84 -26.13 5.88
N TRP A 406 -4.55 -25.60 7.07
CA TRP A 406 -4.28 -24.18 7.28
C TRP A 406 -2.84 -23.78 6.94
N ARG A 407 -1.93 -24.77 6.83
CA ARG A 407 -0.49 -24.58 6.63
C ARG A 407 -0.13 -24.29 5.17
N VAL A 408 -0.64 -23.19 4.63
CA VAL A 408 -0.38 -22.72 3.26
C VAL A 408 -0.39 -21.19 3.18
N CYS A 409 0.56 -20.64 2.45
CA CYS A 409 0.61 -19.24 2.06
C CYS A 409 0.82 -19.14 0.55
N VAL A 410 0.02 -18.31 -0.12
CA VAL A 410 0.16 -18.03 -1.55
C VAL A 410 0.68 -16.60 -1.72
N GLY A 411 1.88 -16.44 -2.25
CA GLY A 411 2.46 -15.17 -2.67
C GLY A 411 1.90 -14.77 -4.04
N VAL A 412 1.12 -13.70 -4.07
CA VAL A 412 0.58 -13.12 -5.30
C VAL A 412 1.34 -11.83 -5.61
N ALA A 413 1.83 -11.69 -6.83
CA ALA A 413 2.57 -10.51 -7.23
C ALA A 413 1.66 -9.27 -7.19
N LYS A 414 2.12 -8.19 -6.57
CA LYS A 414 1.41 -6.91 -6.56
C LYS A 414 1.43 -6.29 -7.94
N GLU A 415 0.25 -5.86 -8.39
CA GLU A 415 0.09 -5.14 -9.65
C GLU A 415 0.67 -3.72 -9.59
N ARG A 416 0.97 -3.15 -10.76
CA ARG A 416 1.38 -1.74 -10.94
C ARG A 416 2.63 -1.33 -10.15
N GLU A 417 3.50 -2.29 -9.86
CA GLU A 417 4.84 -2.05 -9.30
C GLU A 417 5.84 -1.73 -10.43
N MET A 418 6.82 -0.87 -10.14
CA MET A 418 7.86 -0.47 -11.12
C MET A 418 9.10 -1.38 -11.04
N LYS A 419 8.94 -2.63 -10.63
CA LYS A 419 10.05 -3.57 -10.41
C LYS A 419 9.86 -4.81 -11.28
N LYS A 420 10.72 -4.97 -12.28
CA LYS A 420 10.70 -6.11 -13.21
C LYS A 420 11.09 -7.45 -12.55
N ARG A 421 12.25 -7.48 -11.88
CA ARG A 421 12.91 -8.71 -11.37
C ARG A 421 12.83 -8.88 -9.85
N LYS A 422 12.10 -7.97 -9.18
CA LYS A 422 12.01 -7.89 -7.71
C LYS A 422 10.57 -7.62 -7.33
N ALA A 423 9.65 -8.43 -7.85
CA ALA A 423 8.23 -8.29 -7.57
C ALA A 423 7.98 -8.29 -6.06
N ARG A 424 7.04 -7.46 -5.63
CA ARG A 424 6.56 -7.49 -4.24
C ARG A 424 5.36 -8.42 -4.20
N PHE A 425 5.44 -9.45 -3.36
CA PHE A 425 4.33 -10.37 -3.15
C PHE A 425 3.47 -9.89 -1.99
N PHE A 426 2.16 -10.02 -2.10
CA PHE A 426 1.27 -10.05 -0.95
C PHE A 426 0.88 -11.50 -0.63
N GLY A 427 0.75 -11.81 0.66
CA GLY A 427 0.38 -13.14 1.12
C GLY A 427 -1.14 -13.32 1.13
N LYS A 428 -1.59 -14.42 0.55
CA LYS A 428 -2.94 -14.96 0.67
C LYS A 428 -2.89 -16.22 1.53
N MET A 429 -3.75 -16.32 2.52
CA MET A 429 -3.80 -17.45 3.47
C MET A 429 -5.21 -18.06 3.48
N THR A 430 -5.41 -19.11 4.28
CA THR A 430 -6.76 -19.59 4.57
C THR A 430 -7.58 -18.54 5.31
N LEU A 431 -8.92 -18.67 5.29
CA LEU A 431 -9.79 -17.74 5.98
C LEU A 431 -9.48 -17.71 7.50
N GLU A 432 -9.16 -18.85 8.11
CA GLU A 432 -8.85 -18.95 9.54
C GLU A 432 -7.56 -18.21 9.90
N MET A 433 -6.49 -18.41 9.13
CA MET A 433 -5.22 -17.70 9.34
C MET A 433 -5.35 -16.21 9.04
N ARG A 434 -6.20 -15.84 8.08
CA ARG A 434 -6.54 -14.44 7.83
C ARG A 434 -7.30 -13.83 9.00
N LEU A 435 -8.30 -14.50 9.57
CA LEU A 435 -9.07 -14.00 10.71
C LEU A 435 -8.17 -13.84 11.94
N TYR A 436 -7.27 -14.80 12.18
CA TYR A 436 -6.21 -14.68 13.17
C TYR A 436 -5.33 -13.43 12.94
N GLN A 437 -4.87 -13.19 11.71
CA GLN A 437 -4.06 -12.01 11.38
C GLN A 437 -4.84 -10.71 11.64
N VAL A 438 -6.09 -10.63 11.17
CA VAL A 438 -6.90 -9.41 11.36
C VAL A 438 -7.20 -9.18 12.85
N ALA A 439 -7.47 -10.23 13.62
CA ALA A 439 -7.72 -10.13 15.05
C ALA A 439 -6.48 -9.68 15.84
N THR A 440 -5.32 -10.26 15.54
CA THR A 440 -4.05 -9.84 16.17
C THR A 440 -3.66 -8.42 15.79
N GLU A 441 -3.83 -8.02 14.52
CA GLU A 441 -3.62 -6.63 14.07
C GLU A 441 -4.56 -5.65 14.79
N ASN A 442 -5.84 -6.00 14.96
CA ASN A 442 -6.79 -5.16 15.67
C ASN A 442 -6.41 -4.97 17.15
N ASN A 443 -5.95 -6.03 17.81
CA ASN A 443 -5.48 -5.98 19.19
C ASN A 443 -4.19 -5.15 19.34
N ILE A 444 -3.27 -5.22 18.38
CA ILE A 444 -2.07 -4.37 18.36
C ILE A 444 -2.42 -2.88 18.30
N LYS A 445 -3.49 -2.49 17.59
CA LYS A 445 -3.95 -1.08 17.58
C LYS A 445 -4.27 -0.56 18.98
N ASN A 446 -4.73 -1.41 19.90
CA ASN A 446 -4.97 -1.01 21.29
C ASN A 446 -3.67 -0.80 22.07
N ILE A 447 -2.61 -1.52 21.74
CA ILE A 447 -1.28 -1.37 22.33
C ILE A 447 -0.58 -0.12 21.79
N PHE A 448 -0.76 0.17 20.49
CA PHE A 448 -0.22 1.36 19.82
C PHE A 448 -0.67 2.70 20.42
N LYS A 449 -1.73 2.73 21.22
CA LYS A 449 -2.14 3.90 22.01
C LYS A 449 -1.09 4.32 23.04
N PHE A 450 -0.25 3.37 23.49
CA PHE A 450 0.84 3.59 24.44
C PHE A 450 2.22 3.73 23.77
N ILE A 451 2.26 3.78 22.43
CA ILE A 451 3.49 3.96 21.65
C ILE A 451 3.32 5.22 20.79
N PRO A 452 3.58 6.43 21.32
CA PRO A 452 3.21 7.69 20.65
C PRO A 452 3.97 7.94 19.33
N HIS A 453 5.08 7.23 19.12
CA HIS A 453 5.93 7.40 17.95
C HIS A 453 5.32 6.81 16.67
N GLN A 454 4.45 5.80 16.74
CA GLN A 454 3.80 5.25 15.54
C GLN A 454 2.76 6.22 14.95
N THR A 455 2.54 6.16 13.64
CA THR A 455 1.61 7.03 12.90
C THR A 455 0.43 6.27 12.26
N MET A 456 0.45 4.94 12.23
CA MET A 456 -0.55 4.09 11.57
C MET A 456 -1.98 4.26 12.09
N THR A 457 -2.15 4.66 13.35
CA THR A 457 -3.49 4.92 13.92
C THR A 457 -3.85 6.40 13.98
N LYS A 458 -3.04 7.28 13.38
CA LYS A 458 -3.32 8.72 13.36
C LYS A 458 -4.25 9.06 12.20
N SER A 459 -5.15 10.01 12.44
CA SER A 459 -5.91 10.67 11.37
C SER A 459 -4.99 11.51 10.48
N GLU A 460 -5.49 11.89 9.32
CA GLU A 460 -4.79 12.81 8.40
C GLU A 460 -4.38 14.13 9.09
N ASP A 461 -5.30 14.74 9.85
CA ASP A 461 -5.01 15.92 10.67
C ASP A 461 -3.89 15.67 11.70
N GLY A 462 -3.93 14.52 12.38
CA GLY A 462 -2.90 14.14 13.34
C GLY A 462 -1.53 13.90 12.69
N LEU A 463 -1.50 13.38 11.46
CA LEU A 463 -0.28 13.22 10.67
C LEU A 463 0.26 14.59 10.21
N MET A 464 -0.62 15.46 9.67
CA MET A 464 -0.25 16.79 9.20
C MET A 464 0.33 17.66 10.31
N LYS A 465 -0.30 17.68 11.50
CA LYS A 465 0.22 18.39 12.68
C LYS A 465 1.62 17.91 13.06
N ARG A 466 1.88 16.61 12.94
CA ARG A 466 3.21 16.05 13.22
C ARG A 466 4.24 16.48 12.18
N LEU A 467 3.89 16.44 10.90
CA LEU A 467 4.76 16.91 9.82
C LEU A 467 5.07 18.41 9.96
N ILE A 468 4.07 19.24 10.27
CA ILE A 468 4.27 20.67 10.54
C ILE A 468 5.19 20.87 11.75
N LYS A 469 5.00 20.11 12.83
CA LYS A 469 5.91 20.18 14.00
C LYS A 469 7.35 19.76 13.65
N MET A 470 7.52 18.83 12.71
CA MET A 470 8.85 18.40 12.26
C MET A 470 9.48 19.40 11.28
N ALA A 471 8.67 20.09 10.49
CA ALA A 471 9.12 21.07 9.49
C ALA A 471 9.35 22.47 10.08
N ASN A 472 8.53 22.88 11.04
CA ASN A 472 8.68 24.15 11.74
C ASN A 472 9.74 23.98 12.83
N SER A 473 10.98 24.33 12.50
CA SER A 473 11.97 24.66 13.53
C SER A 473 11.44 25.84 14.35
N PRO A 474 11.51 25.81 15.69
CA PRO A 474 11.43 27.04 16.43
C PRO A 474 12.68 27.85 16.06
N ASP A 475 12.51 28.99 15.38
CA ASP A 475 13.59 29.93 15.01
C ASP A 475 14.43 30.46 16.21
N ASN A 476 14.14 30.00 17.43
CA ASN A 476 14.62 30.52 18.70
C ASN A 476 15.51 29.55 19.51
N GLU A 477 15.88 28.37 18.99
CA GLU A 477 16.86 27.49 19.66
C GLU A 477 18.20 27.51 18.88
N GLU A 478 19.34 27.73 19.57
CA GLU A 478 20.72 27.68 19.03
C GLU A 478 21.15 26.26 18.59
N GLY A 479 20.26 25.50 17.95
CA GLY A 479 20.44 24.10 17.58
C GLY A 479 20.37 23.87 16.08
N CYS A 480 21.19 22.94 15.59
CA CYS A 480 21.03 22.37 14.25
C CYS A 480 20.05 21.20 14.31
N HIS A 481 18.99 21.23 13.51
CA HIS A 481 18.06 20.12 13.37
C HIS A 481 18.44 19.27 12.16
N VAL A 482 18.62 17.96 12.38
CA VAL A 482 18.92 17.00 11.31
C VAL A 482 17.72 16.10 11.08
N PHE A 483 17.22 16.06 9.85
CA PHE A 483 16.19 15.10 9.44
C PHE A 483 16.85 13.89 8.79
N ILE A 484 16.66 12.72 9.40
CA ILE A 484 17.18 11.45 8.89
C ILE A 484 16.01 10.61 8.38
N SER A 485 15.98 10.37 7.07
CA SER A 485 15.06 9.42 6.44
C SER A 485 15.77 8.09 6.23
N ILE A 486 15.28 7.03 6.87
CA ILE A 486 15.84 5.69 6.76
C ILE A 486 14.85 4.81 5.99
N ASP A 487 15.28 4.29 4.83
CA ASP A 487 14.53 3.27 4.09
C ASP A 487 15.28 1.92 4.19
N PHE A 488 14.63 0.94 4.81
CA PHE A 488 15.22 -0.38 4.98
C PHE A 488 14.92 -1.28 3.78
N SER A 489 15.98 -1.78 3.14
CA SER A 489 15.81 -2.81 2.11
C SER A 489 15.21 -4.07 2.71
N SER A 490 14.11 -4.52 2.12
CA SER A 490 13.52 -5.83 2.39
C SER A 490 13.17 -6.02 3.88
N TRP A 491 12.69 -4.95 4.52
CA TRP A 491 12.33 -4.88 5.94
C TRP A 491 11.53 -6.11 6.42
N CYS A 492 10.41 -6.42 5.77
CA CYS A 492 9.54 -7.53 6.19
C CYS A 492 10.22 -8.90 6.12
N THR A 493 10.98 -9.17 5.05
CA THR A 493 11.69 -10.45 4.86
C THR A 493 12.97 -10.54 5.69
N SER A 494 13.37 -9.44 6.33
CA SER A 494 14.58 -9.35 7.15
C SER A 494 14.37 -9.78 8.60
N PHE A 495 13.13 -9.89 9.07
CA PHE A 495 12.85 -10.38 10.41
C PHE A 495 13.15 -11.88 10.54
N ARG A 496 13.58 -12.29 11.74
CA ARG A 496 13.88 -13.67 12.10
C ARG A 496 13.24 -13.99 13.44
N TRP A 497 13.07 -15.29 13.70
CA TRP A 497 12.49 -15.81 14.93
C TRP A 497 13.19 -15.22 16.17
N GLU A 498 14.51 -15.29 16.21
CA GLU A 498 15.35 -14.92 17.36
C GLU A 498 15.24 -13.44 17.73
N GLY A 499 15.10 -12.56 16.73
CA GLY A 499 15.03 -11.12 16.94
C GLY A 499 13.64 -10.59 17.28
N VAL A 500 12.58 -11.36 17.03
CA VAL A 500 11.18 -10.90 17.15
C VAL A 500 10.44 -11.61 18.27
N THR A 501 10.73 -12.89 18.50
CA THR A 501 10.01 -13.74 19.45
C THR A 501 10.00 -13.19 20.88
N PRO A 502 11.12 -12.69 21.44
CA PRO A 502 11.11 -12.14 22.80
C PRO A 502 10.05 -11.05 23.00
N LEU A 503 9.90 -10.15 22.03
CA LEU A 503 8.87 -9.11 22.05
C LEU A 503 7.47 -9.70 21.89
N MET A 504 7.27 -10.65 20.97
CA MET A 504 5.96 -11.24 20.73
C MET A 504 5.44 -12.03 21.94
N GLU A 505 6.33 -12.68 22.70
CA GLU A 505 5.99 -13.33 23.96
C GLU A 505 5.58 -12.33 25.04
N GLU A 506 6.17 -11.13 25.09
CA GLU A 506 5.68 -10.06 25.97
C GLU A 506 4.30 -9.56 25.55
N LEU A 507 4.01 -9.49 24.26
CA LEU A 507 2.67 -9.13 23.78
C LEU A 507 1.64 -10.18 24.19
N ASP A 508 1.98 -11.47 24.08
CA ASP A 508 1.16 -12.58 24.58
C ASP A 508 0.89 -12.42 26.08
N ARG A 509 1.94 -12.25 26.90
CA ARG A 509 1.82 -12.03 28.35
C ARG A 509 0.94 -10.82 28.69
N LEU A 510 1.13 -9.71 27.98
CA LEU A 510 0.41 -8.46 28.20
C LEU A 510 -1.11 -8.63 28.06
N VAL A 511 -1.57 -9.49 27.15
CA VAL A 511 -3.00 -9.74 26.92
C VAL A 511 -3.51 -11.03 27.56
N GLY A 512 -2.67 -11.74 28.31
CA GLY A 512 -3.02 -13.00 28.97
C GLY A 512 -3.10 -14.21 28.03
N LEU A 513 -2.40 -14.18 26.90
CA LEU A 513 -2.30 -15.29 25.95
C LEU A 513 -0.94 -16.00 26.05
N LYS A 514 -0.83 -17.12 25.34
CA LYS A 514 0.43 -17.86 25.20
C LYS A 514 0.55 -18.38 23.76
N GLY A 515 1.61 -17.98 23.08
CA GLY A 515 1.96 -18.52 21.77
C GLY A 515 1.12 -18.00 20.61
N VAL A 516 0.38 -16.89 20.78
CA VAL A 516 -0.53 -16.37 19.76
C VAL A 516 0.16 -15.33 18.90
N PHE A 517 0.78 -14.32 19.50
CA PHE A 517 1.58 -13.34 18.75
C PHE A 517 2.87 -13.96 18.23
N SER A 518 3.55 -14.80 19.01
CA SER A 518 4.80 -15.44 18.59
C SER A 518 4.60 -16.42 17.43
N PHE A 519 3.40 -17.01 17.30
CA PHE A 519 3.04 -17.87 16.16
C PHE A 519 3.23 -17.20 14.79
N THR A 520 3.15 -15.87 14.71
CA THR A 520 3.33 -15.09 13.46
C THR A 520 4.61 -15.47 12.70
N GLN A 521 5.72 -15.71 13.41
CA GLN A 521 6.99 -16.08 12.79
C GLN A 521 7.10 -17.59 12.54
N MET A 522 6.40 -18.43 13.30
CA MET A 522 6.37 -19.89 13.05
C MET A 522 5.52 -20.24 11.83
N PHE A 523 4.42 -19.51 11.60
CA PHE A 523 3.44 -19.88 10.60
C PHE A 523 4.01 -20.05 9.19
N PRO A 524 4.84 -19.12 8.66
CA PRO A 524 5.48 -19.31 7.36
C PRO A 524 6.45 -20.51 7.32
N LEU A 525 7.12 -20.83 8.44
CA LEU A 525 8.10 -21.92 8.52
C LEU A 525 7.45 -23.31 8.47
N ILE A 526 6.22 -23.44 8.97
CA ILE A 526 5.46 -24.70 8.96
C ILE A 526 4.53 -24.85 7.75
N SER A 527 4.44 -23.81 6.91
CA SER A 527 3.50 -23.71 5.79
C SER A 527 4.16 -24.03 4.46
N VAL A 528 3.36 -24.53 3.52
CA VAL A 528 3.77 -24.56 2.11
C VAL A 528 3.66 -23.14 1.55
N LEU A 529 4.76 -22.64 0.98
CA LEU A 529 4.79 -21.36 0.29
C LEU A 529 4.60 -21.60 -1.21
N LEU A 530 3.48 -21.12 -1.74
CA LEU A 530 3.18 -21.15 -3.16
C LEU A 530 3.35 -19.75 -3.74
N PHE A 531 3.88 -19.64 -4.95
CA PHE A 531 3.88 -18.37 -5.68
C PHE A 531 2.95 -18.50 -6.87
N GLN A 532 2.02 -17.56 -6.99
CA GLN A 532 1.03 -17.60 -8.06
C GLN A 532 1.64 -17.10 -9.36
N ASP A 533 1.99 -18.04 -10.22
CA ASP A 533 2.18 -17.84 -11.65
C ASP A 533 1.16 -18.72 -12.37
N ARG A 534 0.07 -18.09 -12.83
CA ARG A 534 -1.14 -18.78 -13.30
C ARG A 534 -0.86 -19.85 -14.35
N PHE A 535 0.17 -19.67 -15.19
CA PHE A 535 0.49 -20.57 -16.28
C PHE A 535 1.72 -21.47 -16.01
N ASN A 536 2.30 -21.37 -14.82
CA ASN A 536 3.44 -22.18 -14.40
C ASN A 536 3.14 -22.93 -13.08
N PRO A 537 2.19 -23.89 -13.07
CA PRO A 537 1.90 -24.69 -11.89
C PRO A 537 3.10 -25.56 -11.46
N PRO A 538 3.29 -25.75 -10.15
CA PRO A 538 4.27 -26.71 -9.64
C PRO A 538 3.87 -28.15 -10.02
N GLY A 539 4.86 -29.05 -9.96
CA GLY A 539 4.65 -30.48 -10.12
C GLY A 539 3.78 -31.07 -9.00
N LYS A 540 3.48 -32.37 -9.08
CA LYS A 540 2.73 -33.07 -8.04
C LYS A 540 3.57 -34.22 -7.50
N GLU A 541 3.86 -34.19 -6.20
CA GLU A 541 4.49 -35.33 -5.52
C GLU A 541 3.52 -36.51 -5.38
N ARG A 542 4.03 -37.71 -5.04
CA ARG A 542 3.22 -38.93 -4.86
C ARG A 542 2.04 -38.76 -3.89
N MET A 543 2.15 -37.86 -2.91
CA MET A 543 1.12 -37.59 -1.88
C MET A 543 0.13 -36.49 -2.29
N GLY A 544 0.23 -35.97 -3.50
CA GLY A 544 -0.62 -34.90 -4.02
C GLY A 544 -0.32 -33.50 -3.48
N THR A 545 0.81 -33.35 -2.79
CA THR A 545 1.42 -32.09 -2.44
C THR A 545 2.04 -31.40 -3.67
N PRO A 546 1.96 -30.07 -3.76
CA PRO A 546 2.69 -29.28 -4.75
C PRO A 546 4.20 -29.32 -4.50
#